data_AF-A0A381W2U7-F1
#
_entry.id   AF-A0A381W2U7-F1
#
_cell.length_a   1.000
_cell.length_b   1.000
_cell.length_c   1.000
_cell.angle_alpha   90.00
_cell.angle_beta   90.00
_cell.angle_gamma   90.00
#
_symmetry.space_group_name_H-M   'P 1'
#
loop_
_entity.id
_entity.type
_entity.pdbx_description
1 polymer ?
#
loop_
_entity_poly.entity_id
_entity_poly.type
_entity_poly.pdbx_seq_one_letter_code
_entity_poly.pdbx_strand_id
1 'polypeptide(L)'
;FEVEGLDEDISSIDVGKFKSMINAVVLEYPNIKATATTLRTVKSASLNDWGAICWAGGQFFEAVYRSDLEIFDRVGGGDSFASGFVYGLMTTGDPAKAVNYGAAHGALAMTTPGDTSMASLTEVEKIMKGGGARVVR
;
A
#
# COMPACT_ATOMS: atom_id res chain seq x y z
N PHE A 1 -1.39 -2.12 19.42
CA PHE A 1 -0.73 -3.38 19.04
C PHE A 1 0.60 -3.02 18.43
N GLU A 2 1.68 -3.60 18.93
CA GLU A 2 3.02 -3.35 18.43
C GLU A 2 3.42 -4.43 17.42
N VAL A 3 4.29 -4.06 16.47
CA VAL A 3 4.91 -5.02 15.56
C VAL A 3 6.25 -5.39 16.19
N GLU A 4 6.35 -6.61 16.73
CA GLU A 4 7.54 -7.04 17.49
C GLU A 4 8.84 -6.89 16.68
N GLY A 5 9.83 -6.15 17.18
CA GLY A 5 11.13 -6.02 16.51
C GLY A 5 11.11 -5.22 15.20
N LEU A 6 10.17 -4.29 15.06
CA LEU A 6 10.30 -3.16 14.14
C LEU A 6 11.19 -2.10 14.83
N ASP A 7 12.43 -1.93 14.37
CA ASP A 7 13.34 -0.89 14.86
C ASP A 7 12.98 0.49 14.27
N GLU A 8 13.44 1.59 14.87
CA GLU A 8 13.26 2.95 14.34
C GLU A 8 13.90 3.08 12.94
N ASP A 9 14.99 2.34 12.72
CA ASP A 9 15.63 2.14 11.43
C ASP A 9 15.04 0.90 10.72
N ILE A 10 13.91 1.10 10.01
CA ILE A 10 13.18 0.06 9.25
C ILE A 10 14.00 -0.43 8.04
N SER A 11 15.06 -1.20 8.33
CA SER A 11 15.99 -1.76 7.34
C SER A 11 15.51 -3.09 6.76
N SER A 12 14.63 -3.80 7.47
CA SER A 12 13.98 -5.03 6.97
C SER A 12 12.57 -5.16 7.50
N ILE A 13 11.61 -5.35 6.59
CA ILE A 13 10.21 -5.63 6.94
C ILE A 13 9.95 -7.13 6.88
N ASP A 14 9.52 -7.69 8.01
CA ASP A 14 8.98 -9.04 8.08
C ASP A 14 7.44 -9.00 8.03
N VAL A 15 6.91 -9.39 6.88
CA VAL A 15 5.46 -9.45 6.61
C VAL A 15 4.72 -10.33 7.62
N GLY A 16 5.35 -11.40 8.12
CA GLY A 16 4.76 -12.33 9.09
C GLY A 16 4.42 -11.65 10.42
N LYS A 17 5.24 -10.69 10.86
CA LYS A 17 5.00 -9.93 12.08
C LYS A 17 3.82 -8.97 11.93
N PHE A 18 3.70 -8.32 10.78
CA PHE A 18 2.53 -7.50 10.47
C PHE A 18 1.24 -8.34 10.42
N LYS A 19 1.28 -9.53 9.81
CA LYS A 19 0.15 -10.46 9.80
C LYS A 19 -0.25 -10.89 11.22
N SER A 20 0.73 -11.17 12.09
CA SER A 20 0.49 -11.55 13.48
C SER A 20 -0.16 -10.41 14.28
N MET A 21 0.34 -9.18 14.12
CA MET A 21 -0.23 -7.98 14.72
C MET A 21 -1.68 -7.76 14.25
N ILE A 22 -1.93 -7.85 12.94
CA ILE A 22 -3.28 -7.71 12.37
C ILE A 22 -4.22 -8.80 12.90
N ASN A 23 -3.77 -10.05 13.00
CA ASN A 23 -4.58 -11.13 13.58
C ASN A 23 -4.98 -10.83 15.03
N ALA A 24 -4.10 -10.25 15.84
CA ALA A 24 -4.44 -9.83 17.20
C ALA A 24 -5.49 -8.71 17.21
N VAL A 25 -5.36 -7.73 16.30
CA VAL A 25 -6.32 -6.62 16.15
C VAL A 25 -7.72 -7.13 15.78
N VAL A 26 -7.83 -8.00 14.79
CA VAL A 26 -9.14 -8.49 14.31
C VAL A 26 -9.78 -9.50 15.27
N LEU A 27 -8.97 -10.17 16.10
CA LEU A 27 -9.46 -11.02 17.18
C LEU A 27 -10.07 -10.18 18.32
N GLU A 28 -9.41 -9.08 18.71
CA GLU A 28 -9.89 -8.16 19.73
C GLU A 28 -11.13 -7.38 19.25
N TYR A 29 -11.15 -7.00 17.97
CA TYR A 29 -12.21 -6.20 17.37
C TYR A 29 -12.91 -6.96 16.22
N PRO A 30 -13.81 -7.92 16.55
CA PRO A 30 -14.45 -8.78 15.55
C PRO A 30 -15.40 -8.04 14.59
N ASN A 31 -15.71 -6.76 14.87
CA ASN A 31 -16.49 -5.89 13.98
C ASN A 31 -15.66 -5.29 12.82
N ILE A 32 -14.34 -5.42 12.84
CA ILE A 32 -13.46 -5.01 11.74
C ILE A 32 -13.68 -5.96 10.56
N LYS A 33 -14.09 -5.40 9.42
CA LYS A 33 -14.33 -6.16 8.18
C LYS A 33 -13.09 -6.32 7.30
N ALA A 34 -12.18 -5.35 7.39
CA ALA A 34 -10.92 -5.35 6.67
C ALA A 34 -9.89 -4.47 7.39
N THR A 35 -8.62 -4.82 7.27
CA THR A 35 -7.49 -3.98 7.67
C THR A 35 -6.52 -3.88 6.51
N ALA A 36 -5.77 -2.80 6.41
CA ALA A 36 -4.71 -2.69 5.42
C ALA A 36 -3.55 -1.86 5.96
N THR A 37 -2.34 -2.19 5.55
CA THR A 37 -1.14 -1.44 5.92
C THR A 37 -0.13 -1.47 4.78
N THR A 38 0.69 -0.42 4.71
CA THR A 38 1.79 -0.34 3.75
C THR A 38 3.04 -0.96 4.32
N LEU A 39 3.85 -1.56 3.45
CA LEU A 39 5.17 -2.11 3.77
C LEU A 39 6.20 -1.23 3.05
N ARG A 40 7.01 -0.49 3.82
CA ARG A 40 8.01 0.43 3.27
C ARG A 40 9.39 0.16 3.86
N THR A 41 10.31 -0.35 3.04
CA THR A 41 11.72 -0.47 3.42
C THR A 41 12.44 0.77 2.93
N VAL A 42 13.04 1.55 3.84
CA VAL A 42 13.68 2.82 3.50
C VAL A 42 15.13 2.58 3.11
N LYS A 43 15.50 2.87 1.85
CA LYS A 43 16.91 2.79 1.40
C LYS A 43 17.56 4.18 1.42
N SER A 44 16.81 5.22 1.05
CA SER A 44 17.19 6.63 1.19
C SER A 44 15.94 7.52 1.20
N ALA A 45 16.12 8.84 1.34
CA ALA A 45 15.00 9.78 1.25
C ALA A 45 14.25 9.72 -0.10
N SER A 46 14.95 9.35 -1.18
CA SER A 46 14.44 9.36 -2.55
C SER A 46 14.24 7.97 -3.15
N LEU A 47 14.59 6.90 -2.43
CA LEU A 47 14.51 5.54 -2.95
C LEU A 47 14.06 4.59 -1.83
N ASN A 48 12.89 3.98 -2.00
CA ASN A 48 12.33 3.03 -1.04
C ASN A 48 11.76 1.83 -1.76
N ASP A 49 11.66 0.71 -1.06
CA ASP A 49 10.75 -0.33 -1.50
C ASP A 49 9.34 -0.06 -1.00
N TRP A 50 8.35 -0.44 -1.82
CA TRP A 50 6.94 -0.16 -1.56
C TRP A 50 6.07 -1.39 -1.82
N GLY A 51 5.39 -1.84 -0.77
CA GLY A 51 4.38 -2.89 -0.81
C GLY A 51 3.21 -2.54 0.10
N ALA A 52 2.25 -3.44 0.18
CA ALA A 52 1.15 -3.35 1.12
C ALA A 52 0.51 -4.72 1.31
N ILE A 53 -0.14 -4.89 2.47
CA ILE A 53 -0.96 -6.06 2.76
C ILE A 53 -2.33 -5.62 3.24
N CYS A 54 -3.34 -6.44 2.97
CA CYS A 54 -4.64 -6.32 3.61
C CYS A 54 -5.07 -7.66 4.21
N TRP A 55 -5.90 -7.57 5.23
CA TRP A 55 -6.68 -8.69 5.75
C TRP A 55 -8.15 -8.41 5.48
N ALA A 56 -8.87 -9.39 4.97
CA ALA A 56 -10.31 -9.33 4.78
C ALA A 56 -10.89 -10.75 4.82
N GLY A 57 -11.96 -10.94 5.60
CA GLY A 57 -12.67 -12.22 5.66
C GLY A 57 -11.80 -13.41 6.12
N GLY A 58 -10.82 -13.17 7.00
CA GLY A 58 -9.92 -14.23 7.49
C GLY A 58 -8.74 -14.55 6.58
N GLN A 59 -8.57 -13.84 5.46
CA GLN A 59 -7.49 -14.07 4.50
C GLN A 59 -6.62 -12.83 4.34
N PHE A 60 -5.33 -13.05 4.08
CA PHE A 60 -4.38 -11.99 3.75
C PHE A 60 -4.15 -11.90 2.25
N PHE A 61 -4.00 -10.68 1.74
CA PHE A 61 -3.66 -10.38 0.36
C PHE A 61 -2.51 -9.37 0.33
N GLU A 62 -1.64 -9.51 -0.66
CA GLU A 62 -0.46 -8.66 -0.81
C GLU A 62 -0.53 -7.94 -2.14
N ALA A 63 -0.16 -6.66 -2.15
CA ALA A 63 0.00 -5.91 -3.38
C ALA A 63 1.29 -6.32 -4.11
N VAL A 64 1.35 -6.01 -5.40
CA VAL A 64 2.60 -6.09 -6.17
C VAL A 64 3.69 -5.28 -5.46
N TYR A 65 4.78 -5.94 -5.12
CA TYR A 65 5.96 -5.32 -4.51
C TYR A 65 6.69 -4.47 -5.55
N ARG A 66 6.99 -3.22 -5.20
CA ARG A 66 7.73 -2.27 -6.04
C ARG A 66 9.07 -2.03 -5.37
N SER A 67 10.10 -2.70 -5.86
CA SER A 67 11.48 -2.43 -5.45
C SER A 67 11.95 -1.10 -6.02
N ASP A 68 12.78 -0.39 -5.25
CA ASP A 68 13.50 0.80 -5.73
C ASP A 68 12.56 1.87 -6.33
N LEU A 69 11.42 2.10 -5.67
CA LEU A 69 10.51 3.18 -6.03
C LEU A 69 11.20 4.52 -5.76
N GLU A 70 11.41 5.28 -6.83
CA GLU A 70 11.89 6.66 -6.75
C GLU A 70 10.78 7.57 -6.19
N ILE A 71 11.15 8.39 -5.22
CA ILE A 71 10.24 9.27 -4.50
C ILE A 71 10.63 10.72 -4.78
N PHE A 72 9.66 11.48 -5.27
CA PHE A 72 9.78 12.91 -5.46
C PHE A 72 9.29 13.67 -4.22
N ASP A 73 8.09 13.34 -3.74
CA ASP A 73 7.52 13.83 -2.49
C ASP A 73 6.91 12.64 -1.75
N ARG A 74 7.15 12.50 -0.44
CA ARG A 74 6.65 11.34 0.33
C ARG A 74 5.28 11.59 0.95
N VAL A 75 4.86 12.86 1.06
CA VAL A 75 3.64 13.25 1.76
C VAL A 75 2.43 12.76 0.96
N GLY A 76 1.36 12.35 1.65
CA GLY A 76 0.12 11.88 1.00
C GLY A 76 0.15 10.46 0.41
N GLY A 77 1.31 9.78 0.37
CA GLY A 77 1.39 8.40 -0.12
C GLY A 77 0.57 7.39 0.69
N GLY A 78 0.47 7.60 2.01
CA GLY A 78 -0.37 6.78 2.91
C GLY A 78 -1.86 7.07 2.75
N ASP A 79 -2.24 8.35 2.64
CA ASP A 79 -3.63 8.75 2.43
C ASP A 79 -4.15 8.29 1.06
N SER A 80 -3.31 8.39 0.04
CA SER A 80 -3.58 7.87 -1.31
C SER A 80 -3.70 6.34 -1.31
N PHE A 81 -2.88 5.63 -0.53
CA PHE A 81 -3.06 4.20 -0.32
C PHE A 81 -4.43 3.89 0.29
N ALA A 82 -4.82 4.61 1.35
CA ALA A 82 -6.10 4.41 2.01
C ALA A 82 -7.27 4.68 1.06
N SER A 83 -7.24 5.79 0.31
CA SER A 83 -8.29 6.12 -0.66
C SER A 83 -8.39 5.09 -1.78
N GLY A 84 -7.25 4.64 -2.32
CA GLY A 84 -7.22 3.62 -3.37
C GLY A 84 -7.73 2.27 -2.87
N PHE A 85 -7.37 1.88 -1.63
CA PHE A 85 -7.87 0.65 -1.02
C PHE A 85 -9.39 0.68 -0.83
N VAL A 86 -9.93 1.77 -0.26
CA VAL A 86 -11.37 1.94 -0.07
C VAL A 86 -12.10 1.95 -1.41
N TYR A 87 -11.59 2.69 -2.40
CA TYR A 87 -12.12 2.70 -3.75
C TYR A 87 -12.18 1.29 -4.36
N GLY A 88 -11.10 0.53 -4.27
CA GLY A 88 -11.03 -0.83 -4.81
C GLY A 88 -12.00 -1.79 -4.12
N LEU A 89 -12.16 -1.70 -2.80
CA LEU A 89 -13.17 -2.48 -2.07
C LEU A 89 -14.58 -2.15 -2.55
N MET A 90 -14.91 -0.85 -2.67
CA MET A 90 -16.24 -0.39 -3.06
C MET A 90 -16.61 -0.76 -4.50
N THR A 91 -15.64 -0.75 -5.41
CA THR A 91 -15.90 -0.94 -6.85
C THR A 91 -15.76 -2.39 -7.31
N THR A 92 -14.90 -3.17 -6.66
CA THR A 92 -14.61 -4.54 -7.10
C THR A 92 -15.11 -5.60 -6.14
N GLY A 93 -15.28 -5.27 -4.85
CA GLY A 93 -15.55 -6.26 -3.79
C GLY A 93 -14.41 -7.26 -3.56
N ASP A 94 -13.26 -7.08 -4.22
CA ASP A 94 -12.12 -8.00 -4.23
C ASP A 94 -10.96 -7.40 -3.43
N PRO A 95 -10.64 -7.93 -2.23
CA PRO A 95 -9.57 -7.41 -1.39
C PRO A 95 -8.18 -7.43 -2.04
N ALA A 96 -7.91 -8.41 -2.93
CA ALA A 96 -6.65 -8.51 -3.64
C ALA A 96 -6.50 -7.38 -4.68
N LYS A 97 -7.59 -7.06 -5.38
CA LYS A 97 -7.61 -5.86 -6.25
C LYS A 97 -7.53 -4.59 -5.44
N ALA A 98 -8.24 -4.51 -4.32
CA ALA A 98 -8.26 -3.33 -3.47
C ALA A 98 -6.88 -2.97 -2.95
N VAL A 99 -6.12 -3.93 -2.41
CA VAL A 99 -4.75 -3.66 -1.92
C VAL A 99 -3.83 -3.20 -3.05
N ASN A 100 -4.04 -3.69 -4.27
CA ASN A 100 -3.29 -3.24 -5.44
C ASN A 100 -3.71 -1.84 -5.92
N TYR A 101 -4.99 -1.46 -5.85
CA TYR A 101 -5.44 -0.08 -6.08
C TYR A 101 -4.77 0.88 -5.11
N GLY A 102 -4.83 0.58 -3.81
CA GLY A 102 -4.15 1.38 -2.79
C GLY A 102 -2.64 1.49 -3.05
N ALA A 103 -1.96 0.37 -3.27
CA ALA A 103 -0.51 0.38 -3.46
C ALA A 103 -0.09 1.12 -4.73
N ALA A 104 -0.84 1.00 -5.83
CA ALA A 104 -0.57 1.74 -7.06
C ALA A 104 -0.82 3.24 -6.90
N HIS A 105 -1.92 3.62 -6.22
CA HIS A 105 -2.26 5.02 -5.98
C HIS A 105 -1.24 5.70 -5.05
N GLY A 106 -0.88 5.05 -3.94
CA GLY A 106 0.15 5.56 -3.04
C GLY A 106 1.52 5.70 -3.71
N ALA A 107 1.89 4.75 -4.58
CA ALA A 107 3.12 4.85 -5.36
C ALA A 107 3.10 6.06 -6.32
N LEU A 108 2.00 6.27 -7.03
CA LEU A 108 1.85 7.41 -7.96
C LEU A 108 1.86 8.76 -7.23
N ALA A 109 1.17 8.86 -6.10
CA ALA A 109 1.13 10.08 -5.31
C ALA A 109 2.54 10.53 -4.90
N MET A 110 3.41 9.57 -4.56
CA MET A 110 4.79 9.87 -4.16
C MET A 110 5.71 10.33 -5.32
N THR A 111 5.22 10.28 -6.56
CA THR A 111 5.92 10.78 -7.75
C THR A 111 5.44 12.17 -8.20
N THR A 112 4.53 12.78 -7.45
CA THR A 112 3.95 14.10 -7.73
C THR A 112 4.19 15.05 -6.55
N PRO A 113 4.29 16.37 -6.78
CA PRO A 113 4.48 17.33 -5.68
C PRO A 113 3.24 17.48 -4.81
N GLY A 114 3.45 17.62 -3.49
CA GLY A 114 2.39 17.92 -2.54
C GLY A 114 1.72 16.68 -1.93
N ASP A 115 0.71 16.93 -1.09
CA ASP A 115 -0.02 15.90 -0.35
C ASP A 115 -1.21 15.32 -1.13
N THR A 116 -1.78 16.11 -2.04
CA THR A 116 -2.96 15.77 -2.81
C THR A 116 -2.55 15.04 -4.08
N SER A 117 -3.01 13.81 -4.23
CA SER A 117 -2.74 13.02 -5.43
C SER A 117 -3.24 13.71 -6.70
N MET A 118 -2.34 13.87 -7.67
CA MET A 118 -2.66 14.29 -9.04
C MET A 118 -2.97 13.12 -9.99
N ALA A 119 -2.95 11.88 -9.49
CA ALA A 119 -3.20 10.69 -10.30
C ALA A 119 -4.66 10.54 -10.70
N SER A 120 -4.89 10.19 -11.97
CA SER A 120 -6.18 9.76 -12.49
C SER A 120 -6.43 8.26 -12.25
N LEU A 121 -7.70 7.85 -12.23
CA LEU A 121 -8.09 6.44 -12.13
C LEU A 121 -7.42 5.58 -13.21
N THR A 122 -7.37 6.07 -14.45
CA THR A 122 -6.76 5.38 -15.59
C THR A 122 -5.27 5.12 -15.36
N GLU A 123 -4.54 6.07 -14.76
CA GLU A 123 -3.12 5.89 -14.44
C GLU A 123 -2.93 4.85 -13.34
N VAL A 124 -3.75 4.89 -12.29
CA VAL A 124 -3.73 3.88 -11.21
C VAL A 124 -3.94 2.48 -11.78
N GLU A 125 -4.98 2.29 -12.60
CA GLU A 125 -5.26 0.99 -13.22
C GLU A 125 -4.16 0.53 -14.18
N LYS A 126 -3.52 1.46 -14.90
CA LYS A 126 -2.39 1.14 -15.77
C LYS A 126 -1.23 0.59 -14.94
N ILE A 127 -0.88 1.23 -13.83
CA ILE A 127 0.20 0.76 -12.93
C ILE A 127 -0.16 -0.59 -12.31
N MET A 128 -1.41 -0.79 -11.88
CA MET A 128 -1.86 -2.09 -11.36
C MET A 128 -1.70 -3.24 -12.36
N LYS A 129 -1.91 -2.99 -13.65
CA LYS A 129 -1.78 -3.98 -14.73
C LYS A 129 -0.33 -4.25 -15.14
N GLY A 130 0.66 -3.62 -14.47
CA GLY A 130 2.07 -3.70 -14.86
C GLY A 130 2.39 -2.87 -16.10
N GLY A 131 1.60 -1.83 -16.38
CA GLY A 131 1.87 -0.92 -17.49
C GLY A 131 3.20 -0.21 -17.33
N GLY A 132 4.11 -0.39 -18.29
CA GLY A 132 5.44 0.22 -18.25
C GLY A 132 5.45 1.75 -18.42
N ALA A 133 6.62 2.35 -18.22
CA ALA A 133 6.90 3.79 -18.29
C ALA A 133 6.74 4.44 -19.68
N ARG A 134 6.10 3.75 -20.64
CA ARG A 134 5.84 4.31 -21.97
C ARG A 134 4.81 5.43 -21.88
N VAL A 135 5.10 6.52 -22.60
CA VAL A 135 4.23 7.68 -22.79
C VAL A 135 2.85 7.22 -23.24
N VAL A 136 1.81 7.69 -22.55
CA VAL A 136 0.41 7.57 -22.97
C VAL A 136 0.05 8.84 -23.73
N ARG A 137 -0.57 8.70 -24.90
CA ARG A 137 -1.08 9.79 -25.72
C ARG A 137 -2.58 9.67 -25.87
#